data_AF-A0A1E7GS90-F1
#
_entry.id   AF-A0A1E7GS90-F1
#
_cell.length_a   1.000
_cell.length_b   1.000
_cell.length_c   1.000
_cell.angle_alpha   90.00
_cell.angle_beta   90.00
_cell.angle_gamma   90.00
#
_symmetry.space_group_name_H-M   'P 1'
#
loop_
_entity.id
_entity.type
_entity.pdbx_description
1 polymer ?
#
loop_
_entity_poly.entity_id
_entity_poly.type
_entity_poly.pdbx_seq_one_letter_code
_entity_poly.pdbx_strand_id
1 'polypeptide(L)'
;MVKELKEFGVEAYGYDPLLSKEEIDAFGVKALDNLDVKIKMDGVIVAVAHEEFKKMKLGEIKKFMNDKPVLIDVRGMFDEKEVKRRGFYYRGL
;
A
#
# COMPACT_ATOMS: atom_id res chain seq x y z
N MET A 1 10.93 -3.38 8.25
CA MET A 1 9.67 -2.75 7.79
C MET A 1 8.48 -3.02 8.70
N VAL A 2 7.74 -4.14 8.59
CA VAL A 2 6.48 -4.33 9.37
C VAL A 2 6.70 -4.21 10.89
N LYS A 3 7.77 -4.82 11.40
CA LYS A 3 8.16 -4.72 12.81
C LYS A 3 8.40 -3.27 13.25
N GLU A 4 9.16 -2.50 12.48
CA GLU A 4 9.45 -1.08 12.78
C GLU A 4 8.17 -0.23 12.75
N LEU A 5 7.30 -0.41 11.74
CA LEU A 5 6.01 0.28 11.67
C LEU A 5 5.19 0.05 12.94
N LYS A 6 5.14 -1.19 13.43
CA LYS A 6 4.47 -1.53 14.69
C LYS A 6 5.13 -0.89 15.92
N GLU A 7 6.46 -0.81 15.96
CA GLU A 7 7.19 -0.14 17.05
C GLU A 7 6.85 1.36 17.13
N PHE A 8 6.51 1.98 15.99
CA PHE A 8 5.98 3.36 15.94
C PHE A 8 4.46 3.46 16.17
N GLY A 9 3.78 2.36 16.52
CA GLY A 9 2.35 2.33 16.78
C GLY A 9 1.48 2.33 15.53
N VAL A 10 2.04 2.06 14.34
CA VAL A 10 1.29 1.98 13.09
C VAL A 10 0.51 0.66 13.03
N GLU A 11 -0.78 0.76 12.74
CA GLU A 11 -1.59 -0.40 12.40
C GLU A 11 -1.36 -0.80 10.94
N ALA A 12 -0.77 -1.97 10.73
CA ALA A 12 -0.35 -2.43 9.41
C ALA A 12 -1.29 -3.53 8.86
N TYR A 13 -1.71 -3.33 7.61
CA TYR A 13 -2.51 -4.27 6.83
C TYR A 13 -1.72 -4.75 5.62
N GLY A 14 -1.96 -5.98 5.17
CA GLY A 14 -1.27 -6.60 4.04
C GLY A 14 -2.24 -7.13 3.00
N TYR A 15 -1.89 -6.97 1.73
CA TYR A 15 -2.62 -7.55 0.62
C TYR A 15 -1.62 -8.04 -0.42
N ASP A 16 -1.70 -9.32 -0.78
CA ASP A 16 -0.97 -9.91 -1.88
C ASP A 16 -1.85 -10.98 -2.55
N PRO A 17 -2.22 -10.84 -3.83
CA PRO A 17 -3.07 -11.81 -4.50
C PRO A 17 -2.41 -13.18 -4.71
N LEU A 18 -1.09 -13.28 -4.52
CA LEU A 18 -0.32 -14.51 -4.69
C LEU A 18 -0.13 -15.28 -3.38
N LEU A 19 -0.52 -14.70 -2.24
CA LEU A 19 -0.34 -15.30 -0.92
C LEU A 19 -1.68 -15.58 -0.25
N SER A 20 -1.71 -16.64 0.53
CA SER A 20 -2.81 -16.93 1.45
C SER A 20 -2.86 -15.93 2.61
N LYS A 21 -3.99 -15.87 3.32
CA LYS A 21 -4.11 -15.01 4.51
C LYS A 21 -3.13 -15.41 5.59
N GLU A 22 -2.92 -16.71 5.76
CA GLU A 22 -2.01 -17.28 6.75
C GLU A 22 -0.56 -16.86 6.47
N GLU A 23 -0.16 -16.86 5.20
CA GLU A 23 1.15 -16.36 4.77
C GLU A 23 1.28 -14.85 5.00
N ILE A 24 0.23 -14.07 4.72
CA ILE A 24 0.23 -12.62 4.95
C ILE A 24 0.30 -12.28 6.46
N ASP A 25 -0.52 -12.95 7.26
CA ASP A 25 -0.56 -12.78 8.71
C ASP A 25 0.76 -13.18 9.38
N ALA A 26 1.50 -14.14 8.81
CA ALA A 26 2.83 -14.53 9.27
C ALA A 26 3.88 -13.40 9.17
N PHE A 27 3.68 -12.40 8.29
CA PHE A 27 4.51 -11.18 8.27
C PHE A 27 4.17 -10.21 9.40
N GLY A 28 3.12 -10.51 10.19
CA GLY A 28 2.65 -9.67 11.28
C GLY A 28 1.82 -8.50 10.79
N VAL A 29 1.18 -8.55 9.63
CA VAL A 29 0.17 -7.57 9.22
C VAL A 29 -1.21 -8.21 9.28
N LYS A 30 -2.28 -7.42 9.29
CA LYS A 30 -3.64 -7.96 9.14
C LYS A 30 -3.92 -8.21 7.66
N ALA A 31 -4.15 -9.45 7.26
CA ALA A 31 -4.46 -9.79 5.87
C ALA A 31 -5.79 -9.17 5.40
N LEU A 32 -5.78 -8.59 4.21
CA LEU A 32 -6.96 -8.08 3.52
C LEU A 32 -7.40 -9.06 2.44
N ASP A 33 -8.70 -9.29 2.32
CA ASP A 33 -9.28 -10.11 1.25
C ASP A 33 -9.20 -9.44 -0.12
N ASN A 34 -9.36 -8.11 -0.14
CA ASN A 34 -9.36 -7.28 -1.32
C ASN A 34 -9.06 -5.82 -0.91
N LEU A 35 -8.98 -4.95 -1.91
CA LEU A 35 -8.70 -3.53 -1.72
C LEU A 35 -9.96 -2.67 -1.60
N ASP A 36 -11.15 -3.27 -1.63
CA ASP A 36 -12.41 -2.61 -1.28
C ASP A 36 -12.61 -2.60 0.23
N VAL A 37 -11.63 -2.00 0.92
CA VAL A 37 -11.60 -1.93 2.37
C VAL A 37 -12.52 -0.82 2.85
N LYS A 38 -13.34 -1.14 3.87
CA LYS A 38 -14.16 -0.15 4.58
C LYS A 38 -13.30 0.83 5.40
N ILE A 39 -12.10 0.40 5.78
CA ILE A 39 -11.12 1.18 6.54
C ILE A 39 -10.33 2.02 5.55
N LYS A 40 -10.22 3.33 5.81
CA LYS A 40 -9.38 4.22 5.01
C LYS A 40 -7.95 4.21 5.53
N MET A 41 -6.99 4.13 4.61
CA MET A 41 -5.57 4.08 4.91
C MET A 41 -4.95 5.48 4.84
N ASP A 42 -4.07 5.79 5.79
CA ASP A 42 -3.28 7.03 5.76
C ASP A 42 -2.09 6.93 4.79
N GLY A 43 -1.53 5.73 4.67
CA GLY A 43 -0.38 5.46 3.81
C GLY A 43 -0.42 4.08 3.17
N VAL A 44 0.13 3.99 1.96
CA VAL A 44 0.31 2.75 1.22
C VAL A 44 1.78 2.60 0.88
N ILE A 45 2.32 1.42 1.15
CA ILE A 45 3.69 1.04 0.78
C ILE A 45 3.61 -0.07 -0.27
N VAL A 46 4.18 0.21 -1.43
CA VAL A 46 4.27 -0.75 -2.53
C VAL A 46 5.67 -1.38 -2.47
N ALA A 47 5.74 -2.53 -1.78
CA ALA A 47 7.01 -3.19 -1.46
C ALA A 47 7.48 -4.16 -2.57
N VAL A 48 6.55 -4.62 -3.41
CA VAL A 48 6.77 -5.64 -4.44
C VAL A 48 6.11 -5.22 -5.75
N ALA A 49 6.74 -5.57 -6.87
CA ALA A 49 6.29 -5.21 -8.22
C ALA A 49 5.77 -6.43 -8.98
N HIS A 50 4.89 -7.22 -8.35
CA HIS A 50 4.18 -8.29 -9.05
C HIS A 50 3.40 -7.70 -10.25
N GLU A 51 3.32 -8.44 -11.35
CA GLU A 51 2.66 -7.99 -12.58
C GLU A 51 1.18 -7.65 -12.33
N GLU A 52 0.55 -8.30 -11.36
CA GLU A 52 -0.79 -8.00 -10.85
C GLU A 52 -0.91 -6.54 -10.36
N PHE A 53 0.12 -6.02 -9.71
CA PHE A 53 0.13 -4.65 -9.18
C PHE A 53 0.47 -3.61 -10.23
N LYS A 54 1.15 -3.96 -11.33
CA LYS A 54 1.44 -3.01 -12.43
C LYS A 54 0.18 -2.49 -13.11
N LYS A 55 -0.92 -3.24 -13.04
CA LYS A 55 -2.22 -2.82 -13.58
C LYS A 55 -2.98 -1.87 -12.66
N MET A 56 -2.58 -1.79 -11.39
CA MET A 56 -3.25 -0.97 -10.39
C MET A 56 -3.06 0.51 -10.70
N LYS A 57 -4.15 1.24 -10.79
CA LYS A 57 -4.12 2.67 -11.08
C LYS A 57 -4.10 3.48 -9.78
N LEU A 58 -3.42 4.63 -9.79
CA LEU A 58 -3.41 5.58 -8.67
C LEU A 58 -4.81 5.98 -8.19
N GLY A 59 -5.79 6.00 -9.10
CA GLY A 59 -7.19 6.27 -8.74
C GLY A 59 -7.82 5.17 -7.90
N GLU A 60 -7.43 3.91 -8.08
CA GLU A 60 -7.91 2.78 -7.27
C GLU A 60 -7.30 2.82 -5.88
N ILE A 61 -6.00 3.12 -5.80
CA ILE A 61 -5.30 3.36 -4.52
C ILE A 61 -5.99 4.48 -3.73
N LYS A 62 -6.26 5.61 -4.40
CA LYS A 62 -6.89 6.76 -3.76
C LYS A 62 -8.28 6.47 -3.19
N LYS A 63 -9.03 5.52 -3.74
CA LYS A 63 -10.39 5.20 -3.28
C LYS A 63 -10.41 4.70 -1.84
N PHE A 64 -9.37 4.01 -1.39
CA PHE A 64 -9.31 3.47 -0.03
C PHE A 64 -8.37 4.26 0.89
N MET A 65 -7.96 5.47 0.50
CA MET A 65 -7.13 6.34 1.32
C MET A 65 -7.89 7.51 1.93
N ASN A 66 -7.34 8.08 2.99
CA ASN A 66 -7.77 9.35 3.58
C ASN A 66 -7.37 10.56 2.72
N ASP A 67 -7.80 11.76 3.12
CA ASP A 67 -7.65 13.01 2.37
C ASP A 67 -6.20 13.43 2.09
N LYS A 68 -5.24 12.93 2.89
CA LYS A 68 -3.80 13.21 2.75
C LYS A 68 -3.04 11.92 2.40
N PRO A 69 -3.19 11.40 1.18
CA PRO A 69 -2.70 10.07 0.86
C PRO A 69 -1.17 10.04 0.74
N VAL A 70 -0.52 9.19 1.53
CA VAL A 70 0.93 8.92 1.42
C VAL A 70 1.18 7.66 0.59
N LEU A 71 1.97 7.76 -0.47
CA LEU A 71 2.40 6.62 -1.28
C LEU A 71 3.92 6.47 -1.23
N ILE A 72 4.38 5.35 -0.69
CA ILE A 72 5.79 4.94 -0.70
C ILE A 72 5.95 3.84 -1.75
N ASP A 73 6.74 4.11 -2.77
CA ASP A 73 6.95 3.19 -3.89
C ASP A 73 8.38 2.67 -3.89
N VAL A 74 8.57 1.49 -3.31
CA VAL A 74 9.90 0.89 -3.10
C VAL A 74 10.46 0.29 -4.40
N ARG A 75 9.61 0.06 -5.40
CA ARG A 75 9.98 -0.60 -6.66
C ARG A 75 9.90 0.31 -7.88
N GLY A 76 9.51 1.57 -7.70
CA GLY A 76 9.40 2.55 -8.79
C GLY A 76 8.32 2.19 -9.81
N MET A 77 7.19 1.67 -9.34
CA MET A 77 6.04 1.30 -10.15
C MET A 77 5.29 2.51 -10.74
N PHE A 78 5.38 3.69 -10.12
CA PHE A 78 4.62 4.87 -10.51
C PHE A 78 5.51 6.05 -10.94
N ASP A 79 5.00 6.86 -11.89
CA ASP A 79 5.62 8.14 -12.25
C ASP A 79 5.42 9.16 -11.13
N GLU A 80 6.51 9.59 -10.50
CA GLU A 80 6.49 10.54 -9.39
C GLU A 80 5.71 11.83 -9.72
N LYS A 81 5.87 12.35 -10.94
CA LYS A 81 5.19 13.59 -11.34
C LYS A 81 3.67 13.38 -11.41
N GLU A 82 3.22 12.25 -11.95
CA GLU A 82 1.80 11.88 -11.97
C GLU A 82 1.25 11.69 -10.56
N VAL A 83 1.96 10.97 -9.70
CA VAL A 83 1.53 10.72 -8.32
C VAL A 83 1.33 12.04 -7.57
N LYS A 84 2.31 12.94 -7.64
CA LYS A 84 2.24 14.27 -7.02
C LYS A 84 1.11 15.12 -7.63
N ARG A 85 0.91 15.11 -8.96
CA ARG A 85 -0.23 15.79 -9.62
C ARG A 85 -1.58 15.30 -9.12
N ARG A 86 -1.69 14.03 -8.73
CA ARG A 86 -2.91 13.45 -8.15
C ARG A 86 -3.09 13.73 -6.65
N GLY A 87 -2.20 14.51 -6.04
CA GLY A 87 -2.32 15.00 -4.67
C GLY A 87 -1.80 14.05 -3.59
N PHE A 88 -0.93 13.11 -3.97
CA PHE A 88 -0.26 12.23 -3.01
C PHE A 88 1.01 12.86 -2.47
N TYR A 89 1.33 12.57 -1.21
CA TYR A 89 2.69 12.65 -0.71
C TYR A 89 3.44 11.42 -1.21
N TYR A 90 4.42 11.62 -2.09
CA TYR A 90 5.14 10.52 -2.73
C TYR A 90 6.60 10.43 -2.29
N ARG A 91 7.07 9.20 -2.05
CA ARG A 91 8.48 8.88 -1.89
C ARG A 91 8.81 7.59 -2.62
N GLY A 92 9.68 7.68 -3.62
CA GLY A 92 10.40 6.53 -4.17
C GLY A 92 11.67 6.23 -3.36
N LEU A 93 12.13 4.98 -3.40
CA LEU A 93 13.43 4.55 -2.88
C LEU A 93 14.36 4.09 -4.01
#